data_AF-A0A554JXC4-F1
#
_entry.id   AF-A0A554JXC4-F1
#
_cell.length_a   1.000
_cell.length_b   1.000
_cell.length_c   1.000
_cell.angle_alpha   90.00
_cell.angle_beta   90.00
_cell.angle_gamma   90.00
#
_symmetry.space_group_name_H-M   'P 1'
#
loop_
_entity.id
_entity.type
_entity.pdbx_description
1 polymer ?
#
loop_
_entity_poly.entity_id
_entity_poly.type
_entity_poly.pdbx_seq_one_letter_code
_entity_poly.pdbx_strand_id
1 'polypeptide(L)'
;MNIEKKIWPQFFEKIKSGEKTLELRLADFDCKPGDALVLKEWNPETREYTGRVLEKEVTYVIRTKDAGFWSSEDVEKYGYQIIAFK
;
A
#
# COMPACT_ATOMS: atom_id res chain seq x y z
N MET A 1 2.78 7.32 13.97
CA MET A 1 2.35 8.57 13.28
C MET A 1 1.17 8.25 12.39
N ASN A 2 0.29 9.21 12.13
CA ASN A 2 -0.81 9.02 11.17
C ASN A 2 -0.37 9.52 9.79
N ILE A 3 -0.35 8.61 8.82
CA ILE A 3 0.05 8.88 7.44
C ILE A 3 -1.19 8.78 6.57
N GLU A 4 -1.58 9.89 5.95
CA GLU A 4 -2.78 9.92 5.10
C GLU A 4 -2.43 9.65 3.64
N LYS A 5 -3.16 8.73 2.99
CA LYS A 5 -3.01 8.43 1.55
C LYS A 5 -4.37 8.24 0.90
N LYS A 6 -4.48 8.61 -0.38
CA LYS A 6 -5.64 8.27 -1.22
C LYS A 6 -5.66 6.78 -1.53
N ILE A 7 -6.83 6.19 -1.60
CA ILE A 7 -7.05 4.84 -2.13
C ILE A 7 -8.23 4.86 -3.10
N TRP A 8 -8.15 4.07 -4.18
CA TRP A 8 -9.27 3.94 -5.11
C TRP A 8 -10.34 2.97 -4.58
N PRO A 9 -11.61 3.11 -5.00
CA PRO A 9 -12.71 2.34 -4.43
C PRO A 9 -12.53 0.82 -4.52
N GLN A 10 -12.01 0.33 -5.65
CA GLN A 10 -11.75 -1.10 -5.85
C GLN A 10 -10.75 -1.69 -4.85
N PHE A 11 -9.75 -0.93 -4.42
CA PHE A 11 -8.76 -1.39 -3.43
C PHE A 11 -9.27 -1.16 -2.01
N PHE A 12 -10.03 -0.08 -1.78
CA PHE A 12 -10.69 0.18 -0.51
C PHE A 12 -11.56 -1.00 -0.10
N GLU A 13 -12.45 -1.48 -0.98
CA GLU A 13 -13.32 -2.60 -0.68
C GLU A 13 -12.54 -3.90 -0.43
N LYS A 14 -11.48 -4.18 -1.19
CA LYS A 14 -10.63 -5.36 -0.97
C LYS A 14 -9.88 -5.34 0.35
N ILE A 15 -9.42 -4.17 0.81
CA ILE A 15 -8.77 -4.01 2.12
C ILE A 15 -9.80 -4.08 3.24
N LYS A 16 -10.98 -3.50 3.03
CA LYS A 16 -12.09 -3.55 3.98
C LYS A 16 -12.59 -4.99 4.18
N SER A 17 -12.71 -5.78 3.12
CA SER A 17 -13.16 -7.18 3.18
C SER A 17 -12.10 -8.13 3.74
N GLY A 18 -10.84 -7.70 3.84
CA GLY A 18 -9.73 -8.57 4.22
C GLY A 18 -9.24 -9.49 3.08
N GLU A 19 -9.76 -9.34 1.86
CA GLU A 19 -9.21 -10.02 0.68
C GLU A 19 -7.76 -9.57 0.39
N LYS A 20 -7.49 -8.28 0.60
CA LYS A 20 -6.17 -7.66 0.40
C LYS A 20 -5.63 -7.15 1.73
N THR A 21 -4.52 -7.72 2.18
CA THR A 21 -3.86 -7.38 3.47
C THR A 21 -2.58 -6.56 3.29
N LEU A 22 -2.32 -6.05 2.09
CA LEU A 22 -1.09 -5.29 1.76
C LEU A 22 -1.41 -4.00 0.99
N GLU A 23 -0.55 -2.99 1.12
CA GLU A 23 -0.51 -1.78 0.28
C GLU A 23 0.85 -1.69 -0.44
N LEU A 24 0.81 -1.43 -1.75
CA LEU A 24 2.01 -1.13 -2.53
C LEU A 24 2.02 0.37 -2.83
N ARG A 25 3.12 1.04 -2.46
CA ARG A 25 3.30 2.47 -2.69
C ARG A 25 4.72 2.74 -3.19
N LEU A 26 4.87 3.86 -3.92
CA LEU A 26 6.17 4.44 -4.14
C LEU A 26 6.78 4.79 -2.77
N ALA A 27 8.07 4.50 -2.59
CA ALA A 27 8.81 4.80 -1.37
C ALA A 27 9.23 6.29 -1.30
N ASP A 28 8.28 7.20 -1.51
CA ASP A 28 8.47 8.65 -1.50
C ASP A 28 8.06 9.32 -0.17
N PHE A 29 7.82 8.51 0.86
CA PHE A 29 7.49 8.95 2.21
C PHE A 29 8.02 7.95 3.25
N ASP A 30 8.25 8.44 4.46
CA ASP A 30 8.62 7.59 5.58
C ASP A 30 7.39 6.87 6.16
N CYS A 31 7.55 5.57 6.37
CA CYS A 31 6.57 4.68 6.95
C CYS A 31 7.33 3.56 7.66
N LYS A 32 6.91 3.23 8.88
CA LYS A 32 7.51 2.16 9.68
C LYS A 32 6.45 1.39 10.46
N PRO A 33 6.76 0.19 10.94
CA PRO A 33 5.89 -0.53 11.86
C PRO A 33 5.46 0.34 13.05
N GLY A 34 4.18 0.24 13.43
CA GLY A 34 3.54 1.06 14.48
C GLY A 34 2.98 2.40 14.00
N ASP A 35 3.19 2.80 12.75
CA ASP A 35 2.44 3.91 12.15
C ASP A 35 1.01 3.48 11.77
N ALA A 36 0.11 4.46 11.68
CA ALA A 36 -1.25 4.25 11.18
C ALA A 36 -1.35 4.80 9.75
N LEU A 37 -1.67 3.95 8.79
CA LEU A 37 -1.96 4.35 7.42
C LEU A 37 -3.46 4.62 7.29
N VAL A 38 -3.80 5.91 7.13
CA VAL A 38 -5.18 6.40 6.97
C VAL A 38 -5.48 6.51 5.47
N LEU A 39 -6.22 5.52 4.97
CA LEU A 39 -6.61 5.38 3.58
C LEU A 39 -7.95 6.07 3.34
N LYS A 40 -7.90 7.24 2.71
CA LYS A 40 -9.07 8.05 2.34
C LYS A 40 -9.50 7.68 0.94
N GLU A 41 -10.74 7.20 0.79
CA GLU A 41 -11.23 6.79 -0.51
C GLU A 41 -11.42 7.99 -1.43
N TRP A 42 -10.81 7.91 -2.61
CA TRP A 42 -10.85 8.89 -3.66
C TRP A 42 -11.44 8.27 -4.93
N ASN A 43 -12.56 8.82 -5.41
CA ASN A 43 -13.16 8.40 -6.66
C ASN A 43 -12.45 9.11 -7.84
N PRO A 44 -11.75 8.39 -8.73
CA PRO A 44 -11.06 9.01 -9.86
C PRO A 44 -12.00 9.56 -10.94
N GLU A 45 -13.24 9.07 -11.04
CA GLU A 45 -14.23 9.51 -12.03
C GLU A 45 -14.81 10.88 -11.65
N THR A 46 -15.26 11.02 -10.40
CA THR A 46 -15.79 12.30 -9.89
C THR A 46 -14.70 13.25 -9.43
N ARG A 47 -13.47 12.76 -9.22
CA ARG A 47 -12.32 13.50 -8.68
C ARG A 47 -12.61 14.08 -7.29
N GLU A 48 -13.29 13.30 -6.46
CA GLU A 48 -13.70 13.69 -5.12
C GLU A 48 -13.41 12.60 -4.10
N TYR A 49 -13.29 13.00 -2.82
CA TYR A 49 -13.33 12.06 -1.72
C TYR A 49 -14.77 11.63 -1.46
N THR A 50 -14.99 10.34 -1.25
CA THR A 50 -16.34 9.81 -0.94
C THR A 50 -16.72 9.98 0.53
N GLY A 51 -15.77 10.41 1.37
CA GLY A 51 -15.90 10.47 2.83
C GLY A 51 -15.58 9.15 3.55
N ARG A 52 -15.38 8.05 2.82
CA ARG A 52 -15.01 6.76 3.42
C ARG A 52 -13.53 6.71 3.77
N VAL A 53 -13.22 6.13 4.93
CA VAL A 53 -11.86 6.04 5.49
C VAL A 53 -11.62 4.64 6.05
N LEU A 54 -10.43 4.11 5.83
CA LEU A 54 -9.89 2.95 6.56
C LEU A 54 -8.63 3.37 7.28
N GLU A 55 -8.48 2.92 8.51
CA GLU A 55 -7.23 3.02 9.27
C GLU A 55 -6.64 1.62 9.42
N LYS A 56 -5.35 1.48 9.11
CA LYS A 56 -4.61 0.24 9.25
C LYS A 56 -3.30 0.51 9.99
N GLU A 57 -3.05 -0.26 11.04
CA GLU A 57 -1.73 -0.28 11.65
C GLU A 57 -0.73 -0.92 10.68
N VAL A 58 0.38 -0.25 10.46
CA VAL A 58 1.48 -0.76 9.67
C VAL A 58 2.25 -1.76 10.54
N THR A 59 2.27 -3.01 10.13
CA THR A 59 2.97 -4.09 10.85
C THR A 59 4.29 -4.48 10.21
N TYR A 60 4.43 -4.23 8.90
CA TYR A 60 5.62 -4.56 8.12
C TYR A 60 5.79 -3.60 6.95
N VAL A 61 7.04 -3.26 6.64
CA VAL A 61 7.41 -2.42 5.50
C VAL A 61 8.65 -3.00 4.83
N ILE A 62 8.58 -3.17 3.51
CA ILE A 62 9.75 -3.49 2.67
C ILE A 62 9.92 -2.38 1.63
N ARG A 63 11.15 -1.90 1.46
CA ARG A 63 11.54 -1.00 0.38
C ARG A 63 12.31 -1.81 -0.64
N THR A 64 11.83 -1.84 -1.88
CA THR A 64 12.43 -2.69 -2.93
C THR A 64 13.84 -2.26 -3.32
N LYS A 65 14.24 -1.00 -3.06
CA LYS A 65 15.63 -0.55 -3.24
C LYS A 65 16.60 -1.12 -2.20
N ASP A 66 16.09 -1.53 -1.05
CA ASP A 66 16.91 -2.13 0.03
C ASP A 66 16.93 -3.67 -0.11
N ALA A 67 16.17 -4.23 -1.06
CA ALA A 67 16.08 -5.67 -1.30
C ALA A 67 17.22 -6.15 -2.22
N GLY A 68 18.37 -6.45 -1.63
CA GLY A 68 19.57 -6.95 -2.34
C GLY A 68 19.57 -8.46 -2.61
N PHE A 69 18.41 -9.10 -2.77
CA PHE A 69 18.33 -10.57 -2.89
C PHE A 69 18.68 -11.11 -4.28
N TRP A 70 18.53 -10.29 -5.32
CA TRP A 70 18.71 -10.66 -6.73
C TRP A 70 19.54 -9.61 -7.46
N SER A 71 20.09 -9.97 -8.63
CA SER A 71 20.80 -9.01 -9.47
C SER A 71 19.84 -7.96 -10.04
N SER A 72 20.38 -6.79 -10.40
CA SER A 72 19.59 -5.74 -11.03
C SER A 72 18.98 -6.19 -12.36
N GLU A 73 19.67 -7.03 -13.14
CA GLU A 73 19.14 -7.56 -14.40
C GLU A 73 17.92 -8.45 -14.18
N ASP A 74 17.95 -9.32 -13.18
CA ASP A 74 16.80 -10.17 -12.86
C ASP A 74 15.62 -9.36 -12.33
N VAL A 75 15.88 -8.35 -11.50
CA VAL A 75 14.83 -7.45 -10.99
C VAL A 75 14.20 -6.63 -12.12
N GLU A 76 14.99 -6.12 -13.06
CA GLU A 76 14.48 -5.41 -14.24
C GLU A 76 13.64 -6.32 -15.13
N LYS A 77 14.07 -7.57 -15.31
CA LYS A 77 13.40 -8.55 -16.17
C LYS A 77 12.09 -9.08 -15.58
N TYR A 78 12.05 -9.38 -14.28
CA TYR A 78 10.95 -10.10 -13.65
C TYR A 78 10.13 -9.28 -12.65
N GLY A 79 10.71 -8.22 -12.07
CA GLY A 79 10.10 -7.44 -11.01
C GLY A 79 9.96 -8.21 -9.69
N TYR A 80 9.14 -7.67 -8.78
CA TYR A 80 8.82 -8.28 -7.49
C TYR A 80 7.37 -8.77 -7.47
N GLN A 81 7.12 -9.93 -6.88
CA GLN A 81 5.78 -10.35 -6.48
C GLN A 81 5.55 -10.05 -5.01
N ILE A 82 4.45 -9.39 -4.68
CA ILE A 82 4.03 -9.16 -3.30
C ILE A 82 2.82 -10.05 -3.03
N ILE A 83 3.02 -11.08 -2.21
CA ILE A 83 2.02 -12.11 -1.91
C ILE A 83 1.47 -11.83 -0.52
N ALA A 84 0.17 -11.62 -0.43
CA ALA A 84 -0.56 -11.50 0.83
C ALA A 84 -1.08 -12.87 1.27
N PHE A 85 -1.03 -13.13 2.57
CA PHE A 85 -1.67 -14.28 3.21
C PHE A 85 -2.79 -13.81 4.14
N LYS A 86 -3.72 -14.73 4.45
CA LYS A 86 -4.85 -14.52 5.37
C LYS A 86 -4.57 -15.16 6.71
#